data_AF-A0A1Q6QUD5-F1
#
_entry.id   AF-A0A1Q6QUD5-F1
#
_cell.length_a   1.000
_cell.length_b   1.000
_cell.length_c   1.000
_cell.angle_alpha   90.00
_cell.angle_beta   90.00
_cell.angle_gamma   90.00
#
_symmetry.space_group_name_H-M   'P 1'
#
loop_
_entity.id
_entity.type
_entity.pdbx_description
1 polymer ?
#
loop_
_entity_poly.entity_id
_entity_poly.type
_entity_poly.pdbx_seq_one_letter_code
_entity_poly.pdbx_strand_id
1 'polypeptide(L)'
;MRDSVGGTFMIYVLLVFLAVYIIFVAVAFNYARAFRVKNKVIDIIEQNEGIKEMDGNDNLTGITSGVFGQIDTYLNNVSYRVNNIGESNCKGYDYINTNRGYCISKINQDSSIDGIESSYYKVRTFVYIEFPFLKLKFTIPVNGETRRIERINN
;
A
#
# COMPACT_ATOMS: atom_id res chain seq x y z
N MET A 1 -39.62 8.51 -40.50
CA MET A 1 -38.97 7.40 -39.76
C MET A 1 -37.45 7.54 -39.62
N ARG A 2 -36.80 8.58 -40.17
CA ARG A 2 -35.34 8.82 -40.03
C ARG A 2 -34.95 9.46 -38.68
N ASP A 3 -35.92 10.04 -37.96
CA ASP A 3 -35.68 10.79 -36.72
C ASP A 3 -35.63 9.94 -35.44
N SER A 4 -35.99 8.65 -35.51
CA SER A 4 -35.93 7.74 -34.35
C SER A 4 -34.56 7.06 -34.17
N VAL A 5 -33.65 7.19 -35.15
CA VAL A 5 -32.30 6.59 -35.09
C VAL A 5 -31.36 7.44 -34.21
N GLY A 6 -31.63 8.74 -34.08
CA GLY A 6 -30.81 9.67 -33.28
C GLY A 6 -30.92 9.44 -31.77
N GLY A 7 -32.09 9.04 -31.28
CA GLY A 7 -32.33 8.78 -29.85
C GLY A 7 -31.56 7.57 -29.34
N THR A 8 -31.60 6.45 -30.08
CA THR A 8 -30.84 5.24 -29.73
C THR A 8 -29.33 5.46 -29.78
N PHE A 9 -28.83 6.22 -30.78
CA PHE A 9 -27.42 6.58 -30.86
C PHE A 9 -26.96 7.41 -29.65
N MET A 10 -27.74 8.41 -29.23
CA MET A 10 -27.41 9.22 -28.05
C MET A 10 -27.39 8.40 -26.76
N ILE A 11 -28.29 7.44 -26.62
CA ILE A 11 -28.30 6.51 -25.48
C ILE A 11 -27.01 5.67 -25.45
N TYR A 12 -26.56 5.13 -26.58
CA TYR A 12 -25.31 4.37 -26.63
C TYR A 12 -24.09 5.22 -26.26
N VAL A 13 -24.02 6.45 -26.76
CA VAL A 13 -22.92 7.38 -26.40
C VAL A 13 -22.91 7.66 -24.90
N LEU A 14 -24.08 7.95 -24.30
CA LEU A 14 -24.21 8.16 -22.85
C LEU A 14 -23.77 6.92 -22.04
N LEU A 15 -24.16 5.73 -22.46
CA LEU A 15 -23.77 4.49 -21.78
C LEU A 15 -22.26 4.25 -21.82
N VAL A 16 -21.60 4.57 -22.94
CA VAL A 16 -20.14 4.47 -23.05
C VAL A 16 -19.46 5.45 -22.09
N PHE A 17 -19.90 6.71 -22.03
CA PHE A 17 -19.35 7.69 -21.09
C PHE A 17 -19.59 7.28 -19.64
N LEU A 18 -20.78 6.76 -19.31
CA LEU A 18 -21.10 6.26 -17.98
C LEU A 18 -20.19 5.09 -17.59
N ALA A 19 -19.96 4.15 -18.51
CA ALA A 19 -19.08 3.01 -18.26
C ALA A 19 -17.64 3.46 -17.99
N VAL A 20 -17.10 4.38 -18.80
CA VAL A 20 -15.76 4.95 -18.60
C VAL A 20 -15.67 5.68 -17.26
N TYR A 21 -16.71 6.46 -16.90
CA TYR A 21 -16.77 7.16 -15.61
C TYR A 21 -16.75 6.20 -14.42
N ILE A 22 -17.56 5.13 -14.45
CA ILE A 22 -17.58 4.12 -13.39
C ILE A 22 -16.21 3.46 -13.23
N ILE A 23 -15.55 3.12 -14.35
CA ILE A 23 -14.19 2.54 -14.31
C ILE A 23 -13.21 3.52 -13.66
N PHE A 24 -13.22 4.79 -14.07
CA PHE A 24 -12.33 5.80 -13.49
C PHE A 24 -12.56 5.97 -11.99
N VAL A 25 -13.82 6.07 -11.56
CA VAL A 25 -14.19 6.19 -10.14
C VAL A 25 -13.76 4.95 -9.35
N ALA A 26 -13.93 3.75 -9.90
CA ALA A 26 -13.47 2.51 -9.28
C ALA A 26 -11.95 2.51 -9.07
N VAL A 27 -11.17 2.95 -10.06
CA VAL A 27 -9.71 3.09 -9.94
C VAL A 27 -9.36 4.10 -8.85
N ALA A 28 -10.00 5.27 -8.86
CA ALA A 28 -9.77 6.33 -7.87
C ALA A 28 -10.06 5.86 -6.43
N PHE A 29 -11.15 5.13 -6.20
CA PHE A 29 -11.47 4.59 -4.87
C PHE A 29 -10.46 3.55 -4.40
N ASN A 30 -10.02 2.65 -5.27
CA ASN A 30 -9.00 1.67 -4.93
C ASN A 30 -7.66 2.35 -4.60
N TYR A 31 -7.29 3.39 -5.36
CA TYR A 31 -6.11 4.21 -5.06
C TYR A 31 -6.22 4.92 -3.71
N ALA A 32 -7.35 5.57 -3.43
CA ALA A 32 -7.59 6.24 -2.15
C ALA A 32 -7.55 5.27 -0.96
N ARG A 33 -8.00 4.02 -1.16
CA ARG A 33 -7.91 2.97 -0.14
C ARG A 33 -6.45 2.58 0.14
N ALA A 34 -5.66 2.29 -0.88
CA ALA A 34 -4.24 1.93 -0.71
C ALA A 34 -3.44 3.08 -0.08
N PHE A 35 -3.75 4.33 -0.44
CA PHE A 35 -3.13 5.52 0.14
C PHE A 35 -3.46 5.68 1.64
N ARG A 36 -4.73 5.49 2.03
CA ARG A 36 -5.13 5.49 3.46
C ARG A 36 -4.44 4.40 4.25
N VAL A 37 -4.35 3.18 3.69
CA VAL A 37 -3.68 2.07 4.35
C VAL A 37 -2.19 2.39 4.56
N LYS A 38 -1.52 2.89 3.52
CA LYS A 38 -0.12 3.30 3.61
C LYS A 38 0.09 4.32 4.73
N ASN A 39 -0.71 5.38 4.76
CA ASN A 39 -0.57 6.42 5.78
C ASN A 39 -0.80 5.84 7.18
N LYS A 40 -1.80 4.97 7.36
CA LYS A 40 -2.03 4.36 8.66
C LYS A 40 -0.89 3.43 9.10
N VAL A 41 -0.26 2.70 8.17
CA VAL A 41 0.93 1.89 8.46
C VAL A 41 2.08 2.79 8.91
N ILE A 42 2.31 3.91 8.22
CA ILE A 42 3.29 4.94 8.62
C ILE A 42 2.97 5.46 10.02
N ASP A 43 1.72 5.85 10.29
CA ASP A 43 1.29 6.36 11.60
C ASP A 43 1.55 5.33 12.72
N ILE A 44 1.28 4.04 12.48
CA ILE A 44 1.54 2.99 13.47
C ILE A 44 3.04 2.89 13.74
N ILE A 45 3.89 2.92 12.71
CA ILE A 45 5.35 2.87 12.90
C ILE A 45 5.84 4.08 13.69
N GLU A 46 5.34 5.29 13.37
CA GLU A 46 5.71 6.52 14.04
C GLU A 46 5.24 6.55 15.51
N GLN A 47 4.02 6.08 15.80
CA GLN A 47 3.48 6.00 17.16
C GLN A 47 4.24 5.02 18.05
N ASN A 48 4.88 4.01 17.47
CA ASN A 48 5.70 3.05 18.21
C ASN A 48 7.20 3.42 18.21
N GLU A 49 7.54 4.62 17.74
CA GLU A 49 8.93 5.10 17.61
C GLU A 49 9.81 4.11 16.83
N GLY A 50 9.27 3.54 15.75
CA GLY A 50 9.95 2.58 14.88
C GLY A 50 9.54 1.13 15.13
N ILE A 51 10.24 0.20 14.48
CA ILE A 51 9.96 -1.24 14.53
C ILE A 51 11.13 -1.94 15.21
N LYS A 52 11.00 -2.23 16.51
CA LYS A 52 12.05 -2.90 17.30
C LYS A 52 12.33 -4.31 16.78
N GLU A 53 11.33 -4.94 16.18
CA GLU A 53 11.41 -6.29 15.63
C GLU A 53 12.32 -6.40 14.41
N MET A 54 12.63 -5.25 13.76
CA MET A 54 13.64 -5.17 12.69
C MET A 54 15.06 -4.95 13.22
N ASP A 55 15.23 -4.66 14.52
CA ASP A 55 16.54 -4.41 15.11
C ASP A 55 17.18 -5.75 15.49
N GLY A 56 18.21 -6.18 14.73
CA GLY A 56 19.01 -7.37 15.05
C GLY A 56 18.41 -8.73 14.62
N ASN A 57 17.31 -8.74 13.87
CA ASN A 57 16.75 -9.96 13.28
C ASN A 57 17.10 -10.04 11.79
N ASP A 58 17.78 -11.11 11.37
CA ASP A 58 18.00 -11.42 9.95
C ASP A 58 16.77 -12.08 9.29
N ASN A 59 15.85 -12.64 10.08
CA ASN A 59 14.65 -13.33 9.61
C ASN A 59 13.37 -12.60 10.07
N LEU A 60 12.87 -11.67 9.25
CA LEU A 60 11.61 -10.97 9.52
C LEU A 60 10.35 -11.73 9.04
N THR A 61 10.49 -12.96 8.56
CA THR A 61 9.36 -13.72 8.00
C THR A 61 8.39 -14.18 9.09
N GLY A 62 7.11 -13.85 8.97
CA GLY A 62 6.05 -14.38 9.83
C GLY A 62 5.89 -13.70 11.19
N ILE A 63 6.51 -12.53 11.42
CA ILE A 63 6.31 -11.75 12.65
C ILE A 63 4.88 -11.19 12.68
N THR A 64 4.10 -11.57 13.68
CA THR A 64 2.71 -11.10 13.89
C THR A 64 2.52 -10.38 15.23
N SER A 65 3.59 -10.17 16.00
CA SER A 65 3.57 -9.45 17.27
C SER A 65 3.98 -7.98 17.10
N GLY A 66 3.74 -7.19 18.16
CA GLY A 66 4.15 -5.78 18.26
C GLY A 66 3.66 -4.92 17.10
N VAL A 67 4.56 -4.21 16.40
CA VAL A 67 4.18 -3.26 15.34
C VAL A 67 3.53 -3.97 14.16
N PHE A 68 4.08 -5.10 13.74
CA PHE A 68 3.50 -5.91 12.65
C PHE A 68 2.12 -6.46 13.00
N GLY A 69 1.90 -6.82 14.27
CA GLY A 69 0.59 -7.26 14.77
C GLY A 69 -0.46 -6.15 14.75
N GLN A 70 -0.08 -4.93 15.13
CA GLN A 70 -0.96 -3.75 15.03
C GLN A 70 -1.33 -3.45 13.58
N ILE A 71 -0.35 -3.54 12.66
CA ILE A 71 -0.56 -3.39 11.22
C ILE A 71 -1.51 -4.47 10.71
N ASP A 72 -1.29 -5.75 11.00
CA ASP A 72 -2.17 -6.82 10.50
C ASP A 72 -3.59 -6.70 11.06
N THR A 73 -3.75 -6.32 12.33
CA THR A 73 -5.05 -6.04 12.94
C THR A 73 -5.78 -4.92 12.21
N TYR A 74 -5.09 -3.81 11.93
CA TYR A 74 -5.69 -2.70 11.18
C TYR A 74 -6.07 -3.13 9.75
N LEU A 75 -5.16 -3.79 9.02
CA LEU A 75 -5.40 -4.27 7.65
C LEU A 75 -6.57 -5.25 7.58
N ASN A 76 -6.74 -6.11 8.60
CA ASN A 76 -7.92 -6.96 8.78
C ASN A 76 -9.19 -6.14 8.92
N ASN A 77 -9.19 -5.17 9.83
CA ASN A 77 -10.37 -4.35 10.12
C ASN A 77 -10.86 -3.57 8.90
N VAL A 78 -9.95 -3.14 8.04
CA VAL A 78 -10.32 -2.45 6.78
C VAL A 78 -10.42 -3.39 5.58
N SER A 79 -10.36 -4.71 5.78
CA SER A 79 -10.43 -5.77 4.76
C SER A 79 -9.45 -5.57 3.59
N TYR A 80 -8.29 -4.97 3.86
CA TYR A 80 -7.30 -4.70 2.83
C TYR A 80 -6.47 -5.96 2.56
N ARG A 81 -6.57 -6.44 1.32
CA ARG A 81 -5.81 -7.59 0.83
C ARG A 81 -5.49 -7.39 -0.64
N VAL A 82 -4.22 -7.54 -0.98
CA VAL A 82 -3.71 -7.45 -2.34
C VAL A 82 -3.08 -8.79 -2.70
N ASN A 83 -3.58 -9.42 -3.75
CA ASN A 83 -3.09 -10.73 -4.19
C ASN A 83 -1.85 -10.56 -5.09
N ASN A 84 -1.07 -11.63 -5.24
CA ASN A 84 0.07 -11.70 -6.16
C ASN A 84 1.18 -10.66 -5.89
N ILE A 85 1.36 -10.29 -4.63
CA ILE A 85 2.51 -9.48 -4.19
C ILE A 85 3.60 -10.41 -3.68
N GLY A 86 4.79 -10.28 -4.24
CA GLY A 86 5.98 -11.01 -3.82
C GLY A 86 7.24 -10.16 -3.88
N GLU A 87 8.39 -10.82 -3.82
CA GLU A 87 9.73 -10.19 -3.82
C GLU A 87 9.94 -9.22 -4.99
N SER A 88 9.45 -9.57 -6.19
CA SER A 88 9.56 -8.71 -7.38
C SER A 88 8.91 -7.33 -7.18
N ASN A 89 7.81 -7.26 -6.42
CA ASN A 89 7.09 -6.00 -6.15
C ASN A 89 7.71 -5.20 -5.01
N CYS A 90 8.44 -5.87 -4.13
CA CYS A 90 9.08 -5.32 -2.94
C CYS A 90 10.61 -5.30 -3.05
N LYS A 91 11.18 -5.23 -4.25
CA LYS A 91 12.63 -5.18 -4.45
C LYS A 91 13.25 -4.03 -3.65
N GLY A 92 14.25 -4.37 -2.82
CA GLY A 92 14.92 -3.41 -1.92
C GLY A 92 14.16 -3.11 -0.63
N TYR A 93 13.26 -4.01 -0.19
CA TYR A 93 12.60 -3.94 1.11
C TYR A 93 12.99 -5.13 1.98
N ASP A 94 13.10 -4.88 3.28
CA ASP A 94 13.58 -5.85 4.27
C ASP A 94 12.48 -6.81 4.72
N TYR A 95 11.22 -6.34 4.73
CA TYR A 95 10.05 -7.12 5.09
C TYR A 95 8.98 -7.09 4.01
N ILE A 96 8.40 -8.26 3.76
CA ILE A 96 7.33 -8.46 2.79
C ILE A 96 6.23 -9.29 3.44
N ASN A 97 5.01 -8.72 3.49
CA ASN A 97 3.82 -9.48 3.83
C ASN A 97 3.08 -9.85 2.54
N THR A 98 3.29 -11.08 2.07
CA THR A 98 2.66 -11.60 0.84
C THR A 98 1.16 -11.84 1.00
N ASN A 99 0.70 -12.13 2.22
CA ASN A 99 -0.71 -12.39 2.51
C ASN A 99 -1.59 -11.13 2.40
N ARG A 100 -1.04 -9.98 2.80
CA ARG A 100 -1.75 -8.69 2.77
C ARG A 100 -1.32 -7.79 1.62
N GLY A 101 -0.11 -7.98 1.11
CA GLY A 101 0.51 -7.18 0.06
C GLY A 101 0.96 -5.82 0.57
N TYR A 102 1.94 -5.81 1.46
CA TYR A 102 2.70 -4.60 1.80
C TYR A 102 4.17 -4.93 2.06
N CYS A 103 5.04 -3.93 1.88
CA CYS A 103 6.48 -4.04 2.11
C CYS A 103 6.94 -2.94 3.07
N ILE A 104 7.91 -3.26 3.94
CA ILE A 104 8.54 -2.29 4.84
C ILE A 104 10.06 -2.45 4.79
N SER A 105 10.78 -1.34 4.79
CA SER A 105 12.24 -1.32 4.90
C SER A 105 12.69 -0.31 5.92
N LYS A 106 13.71 -0.62 6.71
CA LYS A 106 14.36 0.29 7.64
C LYS A 106 15.61 0.85 6.97
N ILE A 107 15.69 2.17 6.87
CA ILE A 107 16.90 2.85 6.42
C ILE A 107 17.53 3.55 7.62
N ASN A 108 18.68 3.06 8.06
CA ASN A 108 19.50 3.73 9.05
C ASN A 108 20.23 4.91 8.37
N GLN A 109 20.37 6.03 9.07
CA GLN A 109 21.24 7.12 8.63
C GLN A 109 22.49 7.17 9.49
N ASP A 110 23.65 7.23 8.82
CA ASP A 110 25.00 7.19 9.42
C ASP A 110 25.37 8.44 10.26
N SER A 111 24.44 9.37 10.46
CA SER A 111 24.69 10.60 11.21
C SER A 111 24.46 10.37 12.70
N SER A 112 25.31 9.57 13.33
CA SER A 112 25.42 9.47 14.79
C SER A 112 26.12 10.71 15.34
N ILE A 113 25.39 11.83 15.42
CA ILE A 113 25.82 12.98 16.23
C ILE A 113 25.42 12.63 17.67
N ASP A 114 26.40 12.55 18.58
CA ASP A 114 26.20 12.27 20.03
C ASP A 114 25.53 10.93 20.39
N GLY A 115 25.77 9.86 19.62
CA GLY A 115 25.28 8.51 19.95
C GLY A 115 23.77 8.29 19.72
N ILE A 116 23.11 9.24 19.05
CA ILE A 116 21.70 9.13 18.64
C ILE A 116 21.65 8.44 17.28
N GLU A 117 21.05 7.25 17.24
CA GLU A 117 20.77 6.57 15.96
C GLU A 117 19.47 7.13 15.36
N SER A 118 19.55 7.54 14.09
CA SER A 118 18.38 8.01 13.36
C SER A 118 18.04 7.04 12.23
N SER A 119 16.76 6.68 12.15
CA SER A 119 16.25 5.79 11.09
C SER A 119 14.93 6.31 10.55
N TYR A 120 14.62 5.96 9.31
CA TYR A 120 13.30 6.17 8.72
C TYR A 120 12.86 4.90 8.00
N TYR A 121 11.55 4.70 7.89
CA TYR A 121 10.99 3.49 7.30
C TYR A 121 10.33 3.81 5.98
N LYS A 122 10.63 3.01 4.96
CA LYS A 122 9.94 3.03 3.67
C LYS A 122 8.80 2.03 3.72
N VAL A 123 7.60 2.48 3.41
CA VAL A 123 6.39 1.66 3.34
C VAL A 123 5.89 1.64 1.91
N ARG A 124 5.59 0.44 1.39
CA ARG A 124 4.96 0.24 0.09
C ARG A 124 3.70 -0.56 0.25
N THR A 125 2.58 0.01 -0.20
CA THR A 125 1.31 -0.69 -0.36
C THR A 125 0.97 -0.76 -1.85
N PHE A 126 -0.10 -1.47 -2.21
CA PHE A 126 -0.46 -1.68 -3.61
C PHE A 126 -1.94 -1.45 -3.88
N VAL A 127 -2.21 -0.96 -5.08
CA VAL A 127 -3.54 -0.99 -5.69
C VAL A 127 -3.57 -2.20 -6.61
N TYR A 128 -4.47 -3.14 -6.38
CA TYR A 128 -4.70 -4.28 -7.26
C TYR A 128 -6.06 -4.15 -7.93
N ILE A 129 -6.04 -4.11 -9.27
CA ILE A 129 -7.24 -4.03 -10.09
C ILE A 129 -7.20 -5.20 -11.07
N GLU A 130 -8.25 -6.00 -11.05
CA GLU A 130 -8.44 -7.14 -11.94
C GLU A 130 -9.72 -6.96 -12.74
N PHE A 131 -9.59 -6.91 -14.07
CA PHE A 131 -10.71 -6.88 -14.98
C PHE A 131 -10.95 -8.29 -15.52
N PRO A 132 -11.94 -9.04 -15.02
CA PRO A 132 -12.14 -10.44 -15.38
C PRO A 132 -12.45 -10.62 -16.88
N PHE A 133 -13.21 -9.69 -17.47
CA PHE A 133 -13.62 -9.77 -18.87
C PHE A 133 -12.48 -9.56 -19.86
N LEU A 134 -11.50 -8.71 -19.52
CA LEU A 134 -10.36 -8.37 -20.38
C LEU A 134 -9.09 -9.13 -19.99
N LYS A 135 -9.14 -9.96 -18.93
CA LYS A 135 -7.98 -10.65 -18.32
C LYS A 135 -6.81 -9.70 -18.00
N LEU A 136 -7.11 -8.42 -17.74
CA LEU A 136 -6.11 -7.41 -17.41
C LEU A 136 -5.94 -7.34 -15.90
N LYS A 137 -4.68 -7.36 -15.45
CA LYS A 137 -4.29 -7.25 -14.04
C LYS A 137 -3.31 -6.10 -13.90
N PHE A 138 -3.68 -5.11 -13.09
CA PHE A 138 -2.84 -3.96 -12.80
C PHE A 138 -2.48 -3.96 -11.33
N THR A 139 -1.18 -3.80 -11.04
CA THR A 139 -0.66 -3.62 -9.69
C THR A 139 0.13 -2.33 -9.67
N ILE A 140 -0.36 -1.34 -8.93
CA ILE A 140 0.25 -0.02 -8.85
C ILE A 140 0.80 0.17 -7.44
N PRO A 141 2.13 0.38 -7.26
CA PRO A 141 2.70 0.62 -5.95
C PRO A 141 2.36 2.02 -5.45
N VAL A 142 2.07 2.14 -4.15
CA VAL A 142 1.91 3.41 -3.44
C VAL A 142 2.97 3.47 -2.36
N ASN A 143 3.94 4.36 -2.55
CA ASN A 143 5.09 4.51 -1.66
C ASN A 143 4.87 5.63 -0.64
N GLY A 144 5.53 5.51 0.50
CA GLY A 144 5.62 6.55 1.51
C GLY A 144 6.75 6.26 2.48
N GLU A 145 7.12 7.28 3.22
CA GLU A 145 8.23 7.24 4.17
C GLU A 145 7.76 7.85 5.48
N THR A 146 8.23 7.30 6.60
CA THR A 146 7.99 7.91 7.91
C THR A 146 8.84 9.17 8.07
N ARG A 147 8.47 10.01 9.04
CA ARG A 147 9.39 10.97 9.65
C ARG A 147 10.64 10.23 10.14
N ARG A 148 11.75 10.98 10.25
CA ARG A 148 12.95 10.53 10.95
C ARG A 148 12.62 10.21 12.41
N ILE A 149 12.97 9.00 12.83
CA ILE A 149 12.83 8.50 14.18
C ILE A 149 14.23 8.46 14.79
N GLU A 150 14.38 9.10 15.95
CA GLU A 150 15.63 9.20 16.68
C GLU A 150 15.50 8.37 17.95
N ARG A 151 16.45 7.44 18.15
CA ARG A 151 16.54 6.65 19.37
C ARG A 151 17.80 7.00 20.12
N ILE A 152 17.65 7.23 21.42
CA ILE A 152 18.76 7.37 22.34
C ILE A 152 19.12 5.96 22.79
N ASN A 153 20.30 5.46 22.40
CA ASN A 153 20.84 4.23 22.94
C ASN A 153 21.28 4.52 24.39
N ASN A 154 20.57 3.95 25.36
CA ASN A 154 20.85 4.10 26.78
C ASN A 154 21.60 2.87 27.31
#